data_AF-A0A7Y0B8T0-F1
#
_entry.id   AF-A0A7Y0B8T0-F1
#
_cell.length_a   1.000
_cell.length_b   1.000
_cell.length_c   1.000
_cell.angle_alpha   90.00
_cell.angle_beta   90.00
_cell.angle_gamma   90.00
#
_symmetry.space_group_name_H-M   'P 1'
#
loop_
_entity.id
_entity.type
_entity.pdbx_description
1 polymer ?
#
loop_
_entity_poly.entity_id
_entity_poly.type
_entity_poly.pdbx_seq_one_letter_code
_entity_poly.pdbx_strand_id
1 'polypeptide(L)'
;MVRFGHIAGDRMLDLVNTVAWRLGGPERTESLTTYSDVVAWCLESDLIGTGEAAALRDLAEQDGAAAEREREQVVSAREMVYGVLLADDAEAAADLASLYRAAIAAADLVHTDGRWQWQDRETDLRLPRHRIVRGLVSLTQRDDLDRLHQCEDAKCGWVYLDTSPRRNRRWCDTKDCGDRNRARAYYARQKQKHKQQDTQAQEA
;
A
#
# COMPACT_ATOMS: atom_id res chain seq x y z
N MET A 1 13.37 8.98 11.08
CA MET A 1 13.79 7.76 10.36
C MET A 1 12.56 7.28 9.62
N VAL A 2 12.63 7.07 8.31
CA VAL A 2 11.49 6.62 7.49
C VAL A 2 11.12 5.20 7.91
N ARG A 3 9.86 4.98 8.30
CA ARG A 3 9.38 3.67 8.75
C ARG A 3 8.73 2.88 7.62
N PHE A 4 8.09 3.56 6.66
CA PHE A 4 7.36 2.91 5.57
C PHE A 4 8.07 3.06 4.22
N GLY A 5 7.93 2.07 3.34
CA GLY A 5 8.56 2.11 2.02
C GLY A 5 7.88 3.11 1.08
N HIS A 6 8.67 3.90 0.35
CA HIS A 6 8.21 4.80 -0.71
C HIS A 6 8.71 4.31 -2.08
N ILE A 7 8.08 3.27 -2.61
CA ILE A 7 8.60 2.48 -3.74
C ILE A 7 7.63 2.48 -4.93
N ALA A 8 6.35 2.68 -4.66
CA ALA A 8 5.30 2.49 -5.65
C ALA A 8 5.17 3.65 -6.65
N GLY A 9 5.72 4.83 -6.32
CA GLY A 9 5.57 6.05 -7.14
C GLY A 9 4.27 6.82 -6.89
N ASP A 10 3.46 6.38 -5.93
CA ASP A 10 2.30 7.07 -5.40
C ASP A 10 2.10 6.64 -3.93
N ARG A 11 1.86 7.60 -3.04
CA ARG A 11 1.68 7.33 -1.60
C ARG A 11 0.52 6.38 -1.32
N MET A 12 -0.58 6.44 -2.05
CA MET A 12 -1.70 5.51 -1.85
C MET A 12 -1.34 4.09 -2.27
N LEU A 13 -0.48 3.92 -3.27
CA LEU A 13 0.08 2.60 -3.58
C LEU A 13 1.10 2.15 -2.53
N ASP A 14 1.84 3.08 -1.92
CA ASP A 14 2.69 2.76 -0.76
C ASP A 14 1.86 2.33 0.46
N LEU A 15 0.64 2.87 0.64
CA LEU A 15 -0.33 2.33 1.61
C LEU A 15 -0.63 0.86 1.32
N VAL A 16 -0.95 0.52 0.06
CA VAL A 16 -1.24 -0.86 -0.36
C VAL A 16 -0.07 -1.80 -0.05
N ASN A 17 1.16 -1.28 -0.16
CA ASN A 17 2.41 -1.99 0.13
C ASN A 17 2.77 -2.07 1.63
N THR A 18 1.94 -1.57 2.53
CA THR A 18 2.07 -1.85 3.98
C THR A 18 1.81 -3.33 4.33
N VAL A 19 1.42 -4.16 3.35
CA VAL A 19 1.37 -5.62 3.46
C VAL A 19 2.59 -6.23 2.78
N ALA A 20 3.53 -6.77 3.55
CA ALA A 20 4.65 -7.54 3.02
C ALA A 20 4.23 -8.98 2.72
N TRP A 21 4.88 -9.60 1.74
CA TRP A 21 4.65 -11.00 1.34
C TRP A 21 3.17 -11.31 1.06
N ARG A 22 2.46 -10.39 0.42
CA ARG A 22 1.01 -10.47 0.19
C ARG A 22 0.58 -11.77 -0.49
N LEU A 23 1.42 -12.31 -1.39
CA LEU A 23 1.18 -13.57 -2.11
C LEU A 23 1.85 -14.78 -1.45
N GLY A 24 2.54 -14.59 -0.33
CA GLY A 24 3.32 -15.60 0.37
C GLY A 24 2.54 -16.48 1.35
N GLY A 25 1.21 -16.36 1.40
CA GLY A 25 0.36 -17.14 2.31
C GLY A 25 0.72 -16.88 3.79
N PRO A 26 1.28 -17.87 4.53
CA PRO A 26 1.66 -17.70 5.93
C PRO A 26 2.76 -16.65 6.17
N GLU A 27 3.52 -16.27 5.15
CA GLU A 27 4.55 -15.22 5.25
C GLU A 27 3.95 -13.80 5.23
N ARG A 28 2.66 -13.66 4.87
CA ARG A 28 1.98 -12.36 4.77
C ARG A 28 2.06 -11.61 6.10
N THR A 29 2.60 -10.40 6.05
CA THR A 29 2.81 -9.55 7.23
C THR A 29 2.13 -8.20 7.06
N GLU A 30 1.38 -7.79 8.08
CA GLU A 30 0.73 -6.47 8.18
C GLU A 30 1.65 -5.48 8.91
N SER A 31 1.83 -4.27 8.37
CA SER A 31 2.64 -3.23 9.01
C SER A 31 1.82 -2.24 9.84
N LEU A 32 0.52 -2.08 9.55
CA LEU A 32 -0.40 -1.23 10.30
C LEU A 32 -1.04 -2.02 11.45
N THR A 33 -0.23 -2.41 12.43
CA THR A 33 -0.66 -3.28 13.53
C THR A 33 -1.34 -2.52 14.67
N THR A 34 -1.15 -1.21 14.74
CA THR A 34 -1.79 -0.31 15.70
C THR A 34 -2.29 0.97 15.02
N TYR A 35 -3.21 1.68 15.66
CA TYR A 35 -3.65 3.00 15.16
C TYR A 35 -2.50 4.02 15.09
N SER A 36 -1.52 3.94 16.01
CA SER A 36 -0.31 4.76 15.96
C SER A 36 0.52 4.53 14.68
N ASP A 37 0.45 3.33 14.08
CA ASP A 37 1.10 3.05 12.79
C ASP A 37 0.38 3.75 11.64
N VAL A 38 -0.95 3.84 11.69
CA VAL A 38 -1.75 4.62 10.73
C VAL A 38 -1.40 6.10 10.82
N VAL A 39 -1.30 6.65 12.05
CA VAL A 39 -0.89 8.04 12.27
C VAL A 39 0.52 8.28 11.76
N ALA A 40 1.47 7.38 12.07
CA ALA A 40 2.84 7.47 11.58
C ALA A 40 2.91 7.44 10.05
N TRP A 41 2.16 6.53 9.41
CA TRP A 41 2.10 6.42 7.97
C TRP A 41 1.50 7.68 7.31
N CYS A 42 0.43 8.24 7.88
CA CYS A 42 -0.18 9.47 7.39
C CYS A 42 0.78 10.66 7.50
N LEU A 43 1.56 10.73 8.58
CA LEU A 43 2.56 11.78 8.78
C LEU A 43 3.71 11.64 7.77
N GLU A 44 4.24 10.43 7.55
CA GLU A 44 5.30 10.18 6.57
C GLU A 44 4.83 10.38 5.11
N SER A 45 3.51 10.26 4.86
CA SER A 45 2.91 10.42 3.53
C SER A 45 2.35 11.84 3.28
N ASP A 46 2.67 12.80 4.13
CA ASP A 46 2.18 14.19 4.08
C ASP A 46 0.65 14.29 3.98
N LEU A 47 -0.08 13.38 4.64
CA LEU A 47 -1.53 13.46 4.78
C LEU A 47 -1.94 14.25 6.02
N ILE A 48 -1.12 14.27 7.06
CA ILE A 48 -1.39 15.02 8.29
C ILE A 48 -0.14 15.78 8.75
N GLY A 49 -0.35 16.87 9.46
CA GLY A 49 0.72 17.62 10.11
C GLY A 49 1.14 17.01 11.46
N THR A 50 2.27 17.49 12.01
CA THR A 50 2.76 17.05 13.33
C THR A 50 1.78 17.37 14.47
N GLY A 51 1.07 18.50 14.39
CA GLY A 51 0.05 18.88 15.37
C GLY A 51 -1.16 17.94 15.37
N GLU A 52 -1.67 17.60 14.19
CA GLU A 52 -2.75 16.61 14.03
C GLU A 52 -2.28 15.24 14.52
N ALA A 53 -1.05 14.82 14.19
CA ALA A 53 -0.50 13.55 14.65
C ALA A 53 -0.37 13.47 16.17
N ALA A 54 -0.07 14.58 16.86
CA ALA A 54 -0.07 14.63 18.32
C ALA A 54 -1.49 14.50 18.89
N ALA A 55 -2.44 15.30 18.39
CA ALA A 55 -3.83 15.25 18.83
C ALA A 55 -4.47 13.86 18.62
N LEU A 56 -4.18 13.19 17.50
CA LEU A 56 -4.67 11.85 17.22
C LEU A 56 -4.11 10.79 18.18
N ARG A 57 -2.86 10.95 18.63
CA ARG A 57 -2.27 10.06 19.64
C ARG A 57 -2.93 10.28 21.00
N ASP A 58 -3.14 11.52 21.40
CA ASP A 58 -3.83 11.85 22.66
C ASP A 58 -5.27 11.31 22.67
N LEU A 59 -5.98 11.41 21.55
CA LEU A 59 -7.33 10.84 21.39
C LEU A 59 -7.31 9.31 21.45
N ALA A 60 -6.30 8.67 20.86
CA ALA A 60 -6.17 7.21 20.88
C ALA A 60 -5.83 6.68 22.28
N GLU A 61 -5.10 7.44 23.10
CA GLU A 61 -4.86 7.12 24.50
C GLU A 61 -6.15 7.20 25.34
N GLN A 62 -7.05 8.12 24.98
CA GLN A 62 -8.34 8.29 25.66
C GLN A 62 -9.36 7.20 25.29
N ASP A 63 -9.40 6.79 24.01
CA ASP A 63 -10.30 5.73 23.52
C ASP A 63 -9.57 4.79 22.54
N GLY A 64 -8.80 3.87 23.11
CA GLY A 64 -8.05 2.87 22.35
C GLY A 64 -8.95 1.92 21.54
N ALA A 65 -10.17 1.66 22.00
CA ALA A 65 -11.10 0.80 21.29
C ALA A 65 -11.66 1.48 20.04
N ALA A 66 -11.97 2.78 20.09
CA ALA A 66 -12.32 3.56 18.91
C ALA A 66 -11.16 3.69 17.93
N ALA A 67 -9.95 3.94 18.45
CA ALA A 67 -8.75 4.03 17.61
C ALA A 67 -8.50 2.71 16.86
N GLU A 68 -8.66 1.58 17.53
CA GLU A 68 -8.49 0.27 16.90
C GLU A 68 -9.55 -0.01 15.82
N ARG A 69 -10.81 0.36 16.04
CA ARG A 69 -11.85 0.29 15.00
C ARG A 69 -11.47 1.13 13.77
N GLU A 70 -10.97 2.34 13.96
CA GLU A 70 -10.56 3.17 12.83
C GLU A 70 -9.32 2.61 12.10
N ARG A 71 -8.39 1.95 12.80
CA ARG A 71 -7.29 1.19 12.18
C ARG A 71 -7.83 0.07 11.27
N GLU A 72 -8.77 -0.73 11.77
CA GLU A 72 -9.40 -1.80 10.99
C GLU A 72 -10.11 -1.25 9.74
N GLN A 73 -10.79 -0.10 9.87
CA GLN A 73 -11.45 0.55 8.74
C GLN A 73 -10.45 1.07 7.69
N VAL A 74 -9.28 1.57 8.10
CA VAL A 74 -8.18 1.94 7.18
C VAL A 74 -7.64 0.71 6.44
N VAL A 75 -7.40 -0.39 7.17
CA VAL A 75 -6.97 -1.66 6.58
C VAL A 75 -8.00 -2.18 5.58
N SER A 76 -9.29 -2.11 5.92
CA SER A 76 -10.38 -2.51 5.03
C SER A 76 -10.41 -1.68 3.74
N ALA A 77 -10.33 -0.34 3.85
CA ALA A 77 -10.27 0.54 2.68
C ALA A 77 -9.06 0.26 1.77
N ARG A 78 -7.90 -0.07 2.36
CA ARG A 78 -6.70 -0.48 1.62
C ARG A 78 -6.92 -1.79 0.86
N GLU A 79 -7.58 -2.78 1.46
CA GLU A 79 -7.87 -4.03 0.76
C GLU A 79 -8.93 -3.84 -0.33
N MET A 80 -9.93 -2.97 -0.11
CA MET A 80 -10.91 -2.59 -1.13
C MET A 80 -10.23 -2.01 -2.36
N VAL A 81 -9.37 -0.99 -2.20
CA VAL A 81 -8.70 -0.38 -3.36
C VAL A 81 -7.77 -1.37 -4.08
N TYR A 82 -7.16 -2.32 -3.36
CA TYR A 82 -6.37 -3.39 -3.98
C TYR A 82 -7.25 -4.29 -4.87
N GLY A 83 -8.45 -4.67 -4.39
CA GLY A 83 -9.43 -5.42 -5.18
C GLY A 83 -9.92 -4.65 -6.41
N VAL A 84 -10.22 -3.36 -6.25
CA VAL A 84 -10.60 -2.48 -7.36
C VAL A 84 -9.50 -2.42 -8.43
N LEU A 85 -8.25 -2.19 -8.02
CA LEU A 85 -7.15 -1.97 -8.96
C LEU A 85 -6.67 -3.23 -9.67
N LEU A 86 -6.67 -4.40 -9.01
CA LEU A 86 -6.07 -5.62 -9.57
C LEU A 86 -7.09 -6.67 -10.02
N ALA A 87 -8.35 -6.56 -9.60
CA ALA A 87 -9.38 -7.57 -9.88
C ALA A 87 -10.68 -6.99 -10.44
N ASP A 88 -10.78 -5.67 -10.65
CA ASP A 88 -12.00 -4.98 -11.10
C ASP A 88 -13.23 -5.34 -10.22
N ASP A 89 -12.99 -5.41 -8.91
CA ASP A 89 -13.99 -5.82 -7.92
C ASP A 89 -15.06 -4.74 -7.72
N ALA A 90 -16.25 -4.98 -8.26
CA ALA A 90 -17.38 -4.06 -8.20
C ALA A 90 -17.97 -3.87 -6.79
N GLU A 91 -17.89 -4.89 -5.92
CA GLU A 91 -18.38 -4.79 -4.54
C GLU A 91 -17.42 -3.93 -3.73
N ALA A 92 -16.11 -4.19 -3.85
CA ALA A 92 -15.08 -3.35 -3.25
C ALA A 92 -15.16 -1.88 -3.73
N ALA A 93 -15.49 -1.66 -5.00
CA ALA A 93 -15.70 -0.32 -5.53
C ALA A 93 -16.90 0.39 -4.89
N ALA A 94 -18.02 -0.32 -4.70
CA ALA A 94 -19.22 0.21 -4.08
C ALA A 94 -18.98 0.59 -2.60
N ASP A 95 -18.28 -0.26 -1.86
CA ASP A 95 -17.93 -0.02 -0.46
C ASP A 95 -16.94 1.15 -0.31
N LEU A 96 -15.90 1.21 -1.15
CA LEU A 96 -14.97 2.33 -1.16
C LEU A 96 -15.69 3.65 -1.47
N ALA A 97 -16.64 3.64 -2.41
CA ALA A 97 -17.47 4.80 -2.72
C ALA A 97 -18.35 5.22 -1.53
N SER A 98 -18.81 4.27 -0.71
CA SER A 98 -19.55 4.55 0.53
C SER A 98 -18.68 5.26 1.56
N LEU A 99 -17.47 4.76 1.79
CA LEU A 99 -16.49 5.40 2.66
C LEU A 99 -16.13 6.81 2.16
N TYR A 100 -16.02 6.98 0.83
CA TYR A 100 -15.71 8.27 0.21
C TYR A 100 -16.82 9.29 0.43
N ARG A 101 -18.09 8.91 0.29
CA ARG A 101 -19.22 9.80 0.61
C ARG A 101 -19.16 10.30 2.06
N ALA A 102 -18.85 9.42 3.01
CA ALA A 102 -18.69 9.81 4.41
C ALA A 102 -17.50 10.77 4.61
N ALA A 103 -16.37 10.50 3.95
CA ALA A 103 -15.19 11.36 4.01
C ALA A 103 -15.43 12.76 3.45
N ILE A 104 -16.14 12.87 2.33
CA ILE A 104 -16.52 14.16 1.74
C ILE A 104 -17.54 14.88 2.62
N ALA A 105 -18.51 14.18 3.20
CA ALA A 105 -19.49 14.78 4.11
C ALA A 105 -18.86 15.39 5.37
N ALA A 106 -17.66 14.96 5.76
CA ALA A 106 -16.92 15.44 6.93
C ALA A 106 -15.95 16.61 6.62
N ALA A 107 -15.91 17.10 5.37
CA ALA A 107 -15.01 18.15 4.93
C ALA A 107 -15.74 19.24 4.14
N ASP A 108 -15.12 20.40 4.07
CA ASP A 108 -15.55 21.52 3.22
C ASP A 108 -14.52 21.76 2.12
N LEU A 109 -15.01 22.14 0.94
CA LEU A 109 -14.14 22.55 -0.16
C LEU A 109 -13.81 24.03 0.00
N VAL A 110 -12.54 24.33 0.26
CA VAL A 110 -12.06 25.69 0.54
C VAL A 110 -11.00 26.12 -0.45
N HIS A 111 -10.90 27.42 -0.67
CA HIS A 111 -9.87 28.01 -1.52
C HIS A 111 -8.78 28.65 -0.64
N THR A 112 -7.56 28.11 -0.71
CA THR A 112 -6.42 28.57 0.08
C THR A 112 -5.18 28.58 -0.82
N ASP A 113 -4.33 29.60 -0.70
CA ASP A 113 -3.09 29.73 -1.48
C ASP A 113 -3.28 29.56 -3.00
N GLY A 114 -4.39 30.07 -3.53
CA GLY A 114 -4.68 30.03 -4.97
C GLY A 114 -5.11 28.66 -5.50
N ARG A 115 -5.46 27.71 -4.63
CA ARG A 115 -5.97 26.38 -5.03
C ARG A 115 -7.17 25.96 -4.21
N TRP A 116 -8.05 25.18 -4.84
CA TRP A 116 -9.12 24.46 -4.14
C TRP A 116 -8.54 23.23 -3.44
N GLN A 117 -8.90 23.05 -2.18
CA GLN A 117 -8.51 21.89 -1.39
C GLN A 117 -9.61 21.52 -0.40
N TRP A 118 -9.66 20.24 -0.03
CA TRP A 118 -10.53 19.80 1.04
C TRP A 118 -9.96 20.20 2.39
N GLN A 119 -10.80 20.76 3.26
CA GLN A 119 -10.49 21.03 4.65
C GLN A 119 -11.42 20.22 5.55
N ASP A 120 -10.85 19.36 6.40
CA ASP A 120 -11.63 18.60 7.37
C ASP A 120 -12.21 19.52 8.44
N ARG A 121 -13.47 19.28 8.85
CA ARG A 121 -14.14 20.11 9.86
C ARG A 121 -13.62 19.88 11.27
N GLU A 122 -13.20 18.67 11.57
CA GLU A 122 -12.76 18.24 12.89
C GLU A 122 -11.50 17.37 12.80
N THR A 123 -10.69 17.42 13.86
CA THR A 123 -9.57 16.48 14.07
C THR A 123 -10.02 15.44 15.08
N ASP A 124 -10.50 14.31 14.59
CA ASP A 124 -10.92 13.16 15.39
C ASP A 124 -10.26 11.86 14.90
N LEU A 125 -10.53 10.72 15.55
CA LEU A 125 -9.96 9.43 15.18
C LEU A 125 -10.30 8.95 13.76
N ARG A 126 -11.29 9.55 13.09
CA ARG A 126 -11.69 9.21 11.70
C ARG A 126 -10.87 9.97 10.67
N LEU A 127 -10.19 11.05 11.07
CA LEU A 127 -9.45 11.94 10.18
C LEU A 127 -8.47 11.19 9.24
N PRO A 128 -7.62 10.25 9.73
CA PRO A 128 -6.74 9.47 8.85
C PRO A 128 -7.51 8.70 7.77
N ARG A 129 -8.59 8.00 8.16
CA ARG A 129 -9.43 7.26 7.22
C ARG A 129 -10.04 8.16 6.16
N HIS A 130 -10.58 9.32 6.55
CA HIS A 130 -11.18 10.26 5.60
C HIS A 130 -10.16 10.80 4.59
N ARG A 131 -8.94 11.13 5.01
CA ARG A 131 -7.87 11.56 4.10
C ARG A 131 -7.38 10.44 3.19
N ILE A 132 -7.17 9.25 3.76
CA ILE A 132 -6.79 8.05 3.00
C ILE A 132 -7.83 7.76 1.92
N VAL A 133 -9.10 7.63 2.27
CA VAL A 133 -10.15 7.25 1.32
C VAL A 133 -10.29 8.25 0.18
N ARG A 134 -10.17 9.57 0.44
CA ARG A 134 -10.11 10.58 -0.63
C ARG A 134 -8.90 10.39 -1.56
N GLY A 135 -7.76 10.03 -0.99
CA GLY A 135 -6.57 9.67 -1.75
C GLY A 135 -6.77 8.40 -2.58
N LEU A 136 -7.36 7.36 -2.01
CA LEU A 136 -7.63 6.09 -2.70
C LEU A 136 -8.58 6.28 -3.88
N VAL A 137 -9.65 7.07 -3.73
CA VAL A 137 -10.56 7.37 -4.85
C VAL A 137 -9.88 8.23 -5.91
N SER A 138 -9.03 9.18 -5.51
CA SER A 138 -8.20 9.93 -6.48
C SER A 138 -7.25 9.00 -7.25
N LEU A 139 -6.68 7.99 -6.57
CA LEU A 139 -5.79 7.00 -7.18
C LEU A 139 -6.52 6.18 -8.26
N THR A 140 -7.76 5.73 -8.01
CA THR A 140 -8.52 4.94 -9.00
C THR A 140 -8.93 5.72 -10.24
N GLN A 141 -8.79 7.06 -10.21
CA GLN A 141 -9.13 7.96 -11.31
C GLN A 141 -7.91 8.46 -12.08
N ARG A 142 -6.71 7.94 -11.80
CA ARG A 142 -5.49 8.34 -12.51
C ARG A 142 -5.48 7.81 -13.94
N ASP A 143 -5.00 8.64 -14.87
CA ASP A 143 -4.89 8.29 -16.29
C ASP A 143 -3.71 7.34 -16.59
N ASP A 144 -2.78 7.16 -15.66
CA ASP A 144 -1.55 6.38 -15.85
C ASP A 144 -1.56 5.01 -15.16
N LEU A 145 -2.75 4.51 -14.82
CA LEU A 145 -2.93 3.16 -14.26
C LEU A 145 -2.61 2.04 -15.26
N ASP A 146 -2.44 2.33 -16.55
CA ASP A 146 -1.86 1.40 -17.54
C ASP A 146 -0.42 0.99 -17.17
N ARG A 147 0.23 1.77 -16.30
CA ARG A 147 1.57 1.53 -15.78
C ARG A 147 1.55 0.84 -14.42
N LEU A 148 0.39 0.53 -13.86
CA LEU A 148 0.29 -0.18 -12.60
C LEU A 148 0.65 -1.65 -12.82
N HIS A 149 1.66 -2.11 -12.09
CA HIS A 149 2.09 -3.50 -12.12
C HIS A 149 2.17 -4.07 -10.70
N GLN A 150 1.91 -5.37 -10.59
CA GLN A 150 2.25 -6.16 -9.42
C GLN A 150 3.66 -6.75 -9.58
N CYS A 151 4.42 -6.82 -8.49
CA CYS A 151 5.74 -7.42 -8.45
C CYS A 151 5.71 -8.88 -8.92
N GLU A 152 6.58 -9.24 -9.86
CA GLU A 152 6.68 -10.61 -10.40
C GLU A 152 7.36 -11.61 -9.45
N ASP A 153 7.82 -11.17 -8.27
CA ASP A 153 8.23 -12.11 -7.24
C ASP A 153 7.02 -12.89 -6.73
N ALA A 154 7.10 -14.22 -6.82
CA ALA A 154 6.01 -15.13 -6.54
C ALA A 154 5.36 -14.99 -5.14
N LYS A 155 6.03 -14.35 -4.17
CA LYS A 155 5.49 -14.15 -2.81
C LYS A 155 5.24 -12.69 -2.45
N CYS A 156 5.87 -11.74 -3.14
CA CYS A 156 5.87 -10.33 -2.73
C CYS A 156 4.48 -9.68 -2.81
N GLY A 157 3.90 -9.62 -4.01
CA GLY A 157 2.57 -9.03 -4.23
C GLY A 157 2.46 -7.51 -4.08
N TRP A 158 3.55 -6.79 -3.84
CA TRP A 158 3.57 -5.32 -3.87
C TRP A 158 3.25 -4.78 -5.26
N VAL A 159 2.67 -3.59 -5.29
CA VAL A 159 2.27 -2.87 -6.51
C VAL A 159 3.12 -1.62 -6.73
N TYR A 160 3.27 -1.20 -7.98
CA TYR A 160 4.04 -0.01 -8.35
C TYR A 160 3.61 0.53 -9.71
N LEU A 161 3.84 1.83 -9.94
CA LEU A 161 3.80 2.42 -11.26
C LEU A 161 5.15 2.24 -11.97
N ASP A 162 5.15 1.67 -13.17
CA ASP A 162 6.36 1.51 -13.97
C ASP A 162 6.78 2.85 -14.61
N THR A 163 7.70 3.51 -13.92
CA THR A 163 8.37 4.73 -14.37
C THR A 163 9.62 4.49 -15.21
N SER A 164 9.97 3.24 -15.51
CA SER A 164 11.16 2.92 -16.30
C SER A 164 11.02 3.42 -17.75
N PRO A 165 12.13 3.86 -18.39
CA PRO A 165 12.08 4.39 -19.75
C PRO A 165 11.53 3.42 -20.80
N ARG A 166 11.71 2.10 -20.57
CA ARG A 166 11.29 1.04 -21.49
C ARG A 166 10.03 0.30 -21.04
N ARG A 167 9.38 0.75 -19.94
CA ARG A 167 8.23 0.08 -19.34
C ARG A 167 8.43 -1.44 -19.17
N ASN A 168 9.58 -1.79 -18.60
CA ASN A 168 10.01 -3.18 -18.44
C ASN A 168 10.48 -3.51 -17.02
N ARG A 169 10.04 -2.72 -16.03
CA ARG A 169 10.27 -3.06 -14.62
C ARG A 169 9.45 -4.30 -14.31
N ARG A 170 10.09 -5.27 -13.65
CA ARG A 170 9.48 -6.55 -13.26
C ARG A 170 9.28 -6.67 -11.75
N TRP A 171 10.02 -5.89 -10.98
CA TRP A 171 10.08 -6.00 -9.53
C TRP A 171 9.83 -4.65 -8.87
N CYS A 172 9.13 -4.68 -7.73
CA CYS A 172 8.89 -3.48 -6.94
C CYS A 172 10.21 -2.88 -6.44
N ASP A 173 11.23 -3.66 -6.11
CA ASP A 173 12.56 -3.12 -5.82
C ASP A 173 13.63 -3.98 -6.50
N THR A 174 14.55 -3.33 -7.21
CA THR A 174 15.61 -4.03 -7.96
C THR A 174 16.66 -4.64 -7.06
N LYS A 175 16.98 -4.00 -5.93
CA LYS A 175 17.99 -4.45 -4.96
C LYS A 175 17.43 -5.49 -3.97
N ASP A 176 16.13 -5.52 -3.74
CA ASP A 176 15.50 -6.56 -2.93
C ASP A 176 14.89 -7.67 -3.79
N CYS A 177 13.69 -7.45 -4.34
CA CYS A 177 12.99 -8.46 -5.13
C CYS A 177 13.78 -8.89 -6.38
N GLY A 178 14.44 -7.96 -7.06
CA GLY A 178 15.28 -8.25 -8.22
C GLY A 178 16.48 -9.15 -7.87
N ASP A 179 17.25 -8.81 -6.84
CA ASP A 179 18.39 -9.62 -6.39
C ASP A 179 17.96 -10.98 -5.85
N ARG A 180 16.89 -11.03 -5.07
CA ARG A 180 16.31 -12.28 -4.55
C ARG A 180 15.94 -13.24 -5.68
N ASN A 181 15.29 -12.75 -6.75
CA ASN A 181 14.92 -13.59 -7.88
C ASN A 181 16.12 -14.00 -8.75
N ARG A 182 17.12 -13.12 -8.93
CA ARG A 182 18.38 -13.47 -9.60
C ARG A 182 19.13 -14.58 -8.86
N ALA A 183 19.25 -14.48 -7.55
CA ALA A 183 19.87 -15.50 -6.71
C ALA A 183 19.12 -16.84 -6.82
N ARG A 184 17.78 -16.82 -6.70
CA ARG A 184 16.95 -18.02 -6.84
C ARG A 184 17.15 -18.73 -8.19
N ALA A 185 17.18 -17.96 -9.28
CA ALA A 185 17.43 -18.49 -10.62
C ALA A 185 18.84 -19.08 -10.77
N TYR A 186 19.86 -18.44 -10.18
CA TYR A 186 21.23 -18.96 -10.18
C TYR A 186 21.32 -20.32 -9.47
N TYR A 187 20.78 -20.45 -8.25
CA TYR A 187 20.80 -21.71 -7.51
C TYR A 187 19.99 -22.82 -8.18
N ALA A 188 18.85 -22.50 -8.80
CA ALA A 188 18.06 -23.48 -9.55
C ALA A 188 18.86 -24.07 -10.73
N ARG A 189 19.59 -23.22 -11.48
CA ARG A 189 20.47 -23.66 -12.58
C ARG A 189 21.62 -24.52 -12.08
N GLN A 190 22.25 -24.16 -10.95
CA GLN A 190 23.33 -24.96 -10.35
C GLN A 190 22.84 -26.34 -9.89
N LYS A 191 21.64 -26.43 -9.31
CA LYS A 191 21.05 -27.72 -8.90
C LYS A 191 20.71 -28.60 -10.11
N GLN A 192 20.19 -28.01 -11.19
CA GLN A 192 19.91 -28.75 -12.43
C GLN A 192 21.18 -29.31 -13.06
N LYS A 193 22.27 -28.53 -13.09
CA LYS A 193 23.57 -28.99 -13.59
C LYS A 193 24.12 -30.18 -12.80
N HIS A 194 24.11 -30.10 -11.47
CA HIS A 194 24.54 -31.24 -10.63
C HIS A 194 23.66 -32.47 -10.87
N LYS A 195 22.33 -32.31 -10.92
CA LYS A 195 21.42 -33.44 -11.19
C LYS A 195 21.68 -34.10 -12.56
N GLN A 196 21.96 -33.31 -13.60
CA GLN A 196 22.29 -33.84 -14.93
C GLN A 196 23.62 -34.59 -14.93
N GLN A 197 24.62 -34.09 -14.20
CA GLN A 197 25.91 -34.78 -14.03
C GLN A 197 25.75 -36.09 -13.26
N ASP A 198 24.96 -36.11 -12.19
CA ASP A 198 24.68 -37.32 -11.40
C ASP A 198 23.93 -38.38 -12.22
N THR A 199 22.95 -37.97 -13.04
CA THR A 199 22.22 -38.90 -13.93
C THR A 199 23.15 -39.48 -15.01
N GLN A 200 24.01 -38.65 -15.62
CA GLN A 200 24.99 -39.12 -16.61
C GLN A 200 26.04 -40.06 -16.01
N ALA A 201 26.38 -39.91 -14.73
CA ALA A 201 27.32 -40.79 -14.03
C ALA A 201 26.68 -42.12 -13.57
N GLN A 202 25.35 -42.21 -13.48
CA GLN A 202 24.62 -43.44 -13.12
C GLN A 202 24.26 -44.30 -14.33
N GLU A 203 24.25 -43.73 -15.53
CA GLU A 203 23.97 -44.40 -16.80
C GLU A 203 25.24 -44.88 -17.53
N ALA A 204 26.43 -44.55 -17.01
CA ALA A 204 27.74 -44.95 -17.51
C ALA A 204 28.35 -46.07 -16.66
#